data_AF-A0A537J3U7-F1
#
_entry.id   AF-A0A537J3U7-F1
#
_cell.length_a   1.000
_cell.length_b   1.000
_cell.length_c   1.000
_cell.angle_alpha   90.00
_cell.angle_beta   90.00
_cell.angle_gamma   90.00
#
_symmetry.space_group_name_H-M   'P 1'
#
loop_
_entity.id
_entity.type
_entity.pdbx_description
1 polymer ?
#
loop_
_entity_poly.entity_id
_entity_poly.type
_entity_poly.pdbx_seq_one_letter_code
_entity_poly.pdbx_strand_id
1 'polypeptide(L)' 'RGEAIVLLEVNTIPGLTPGSLLPRAAAAAGIDFSELVNRIIGSALRRERARRNRKRG' A
#
# COMPACT_ATOMS: atom_id res chain seq x y z
N ARG A 1 33.04 8.07 -0.61
CA ARG A 1 32.10 7.42 0.34
C ARG A 1 30.72 7.58 -0.28
N GLY A 2 29.98 6.49 -0.50
CA GLY A 2 28.59 6.59 -0.94
C GLY A 2 27.74 7.24 0.14
N GLU A 3 26.75 8.03 -0.25
CA GLU A 3 25.79 8.62 0.68
C GLU A 3 25.02 7.50 1.41
N ALA A 4 24.83 7.67 2.73
CA ALA A 4 24.07 6.72 3.53
C ALA A 4 22.57 6.90 3.28
N ILE A 5 21.85 5.79 3.07
CA ILE A 5 20.39 5.79 2.97
C ILE A 5 19.80 5.96 4.38
N VAL A 6 18.95 6.97 4.58
CA VAL A 6 18.27 7.25 5.85
C VAL A 6 16.75 7.22 5.64
N LEU A 7 16.02 6.51 6.49
CA LEU A 7 14.56 6.51 6.51
C LEU A 7 14.08 7.70 7.36
N LEU A 8 13.32 8.62 6.75
CA LEU A 8 12.78 9.79 7.44
C LEU A 8 11.47 9.47 8.17
N GLU A 9 10.50 8.93 7.45
CA GLU A 9 9.15 8.66 7.98
C GLU A 9 8.45 7.51 7.25
N VAL A 10 7.37 7.02 7.85
CA VAL A 10 6.45 6.05 7.25
C VAL A 10 5.02 6.59 7.34
N ASN A 11 4.42 6.89 6.19
CA ASN A 11 3.03 7.34 6.10
C ASN A 11 2.08 6.15 6.02
N THR A 12 1.32 5.89 7.09
CA THR A 12 0.35 4.79 7.16
C THR A 12 -0.99 5.09 6.47
N ILE A 13 -1.28 6.37 6.23
CA ILE A 13 -2.46 6.86 5.51
C ILE A 13 -1.98 7.81 4.40
N PRO A 14 -1.52 7.29 3.25
CA PRO A 14 -1.06 8.13 2.15
C PRO A 14 -2.24 8.82 1.45
N GLY A 15 -1.96 9.94 0.78
CA GLY A 15 -2.90 10.53 -0.16
C GLY A 15 -3.20 9.57 -1.32
N LEU A 16 -4.46 9.57 -1.79
CA LEU A 16 -4.95 8.73 -2.89
C LEU A 16 -5.57 9.54 -4.04
N THR A 17 -5.31 10.85 -4.10
CA THR A 17 -5.69 11.66 -5.26
C THR A 17 -4.70 11.44 -6.41
N PRO A 18 -5.05 11.74 -7.67
CA PRO A 18 -4.13 11.55 -8.81
C PRO A 18 -2.75 12.23 -8.63
N GLY A 19 -2.70 13.36 -7.92
CA GLY A 19 -1.45 14.07 -7.62
C GLY A 19 -0.62 13.49 -6.47
N SER A 20 -1.16 12.53 -5.72
CA SER A 20 -0.51 11.95 -4.55
C SER A 20 0.65 11.01 -4.94
N LEU A 21 1.64 10.87 -4.06
CA LEU A 21 2.86 10.08 -4.33
C LEU A 21 2.55 8.59 -4.59
N LEU A 22 1.67 7.97 -3.80
CA LEU A 22 1.39 6.54 -3.95
C LEU A 22 0.72 6.21 -5.31
N PRO A 23 -0.37 6.89 -5.74
CA PRO A 23 -0.92 6.71 -7.08
C PRO A 23 0.08 6.96 -8.21
N ARG A 24 0.93 7.99 -8.09
CA ARG A 24 1.96 8.27 -9.10
C ARG A 24 3.03 7.18 -9.18
N ALA A 25 3.48 6.66 -8.04
CA ALA A 25 4.44 5.56 -8.00
C ALA A 25 3.83 4.26 -8.57
N ALA A 26 2.56 3.98 -8.28
CA ALA A 26 1.84 2.85 -8.85
C ALA A 26 1.73 2.96 -10.39
N ALA A 27 1.33 4.14 -10.89
CA ALA A 27 1.27 4.38 -12.33
C ALA A 27 2.64 4.24 -13.01
N ALA A 28 3.72 4.72 -12.38
CA ALA A 28 5.08 4.52 -12.87
C ALA A 28 5.50 3.04 -12.92
N ALA A 29 4.88 2.20 -12.08
CA ALA A 29 5.04 0.75 -12.09
C ALA A 29 4.03 0.01 -13.00
N GLY A 30 3.26 0.74 -13.82
CA GLY A 30 2.26 0.18 -14.73
C GLY A 30 0.96 -0.28 -14.07
N ILE A 31 0.69 0.15 -12.83
CA ILE A 31 -0.51 -0.19 -12.07
C ILE A 31 -1.48 0.99 -12.16
N ASP A 32 -2.66 0.79 -12.76
CA ASP A 32 -3.67 1.83 -12.82
C ASP A 32 -4.32 2.09 -11.45
N PHE A 33 -5.02 3.22 -11.32
CA PHE A 33 -5.61 3.64 -10.04
C PHE A 33 -6.66 2.64 -9.52
N SER A 34 -7.49 2.09 -10.39
CA SER A 34 -8.52 1.12 -10.02
C SER A 34 -7.88 -0.17 -9.52
N GLU A 35 -6.81 -0.62 -10.18
CA GLU A 35 -6.01 -1.77 -9.75
C GLU A 35 -5.33 -1.52 -8.41
N LEU A 36 -4.73 -0.35 -8.19
CA LEU A 36 -4.15 0.03 -6.90
C LEU A 36 -5.19 -0.08 -5.77
N VAL A 37 -6.39 0.49 -5.98
CA VAL A 37 -7.48 0.41 -5.01
C VAL A 37 -7.89 -1.04 -4.75
N ASN A 38 -8.05 -1.84 -5.80
CA ASN A 38 -8.36 -3.27 -5.68
C ASN A 38 -7.30 -4.04 -4.87
N ARG A 39 -6.01 -3.74 -5.07
CA ARG A 39 -4.90 -4.34 -4.30
C ARG A 39 -4.97 -3.98 -2.81
N ILE A 40 -5.29 -2.73 -2.48
CA ILE A 40 -5.48 -2.26 -1.09
C ILE A 40 -6.65 -3.00 -0.43
N ILE A 41 -7.81 -3.05 -1.10
CA ILE A 41 -9.00 -3.76 -0.61
C ILE A 41 -8.69 -5.25 -0.42
N GLY A 42 -8.06 -5.89 -1.41
CA GLY A 42 -7.66 -7.29 -1.34
C GLY A 42 -6.72 -7.57 -0.16
N SER A 43 -5.79 -6.67 0.13
CA SER A 43 -4.91 -6.75 1.31
C SER A 43 -5.69 -6.71 2.62
N ALA A 44 -6.66 -5.79 2.74
CA ALA A 44 -7.53 -5.69 3.91
C ALA A 44 -8.37 -6.96 4.13
N LEU A 45 -8.95 -7.50 3.05
CA LEU A 45 -9.74 -8.75 3.10
C LEU A 45 -8.89 -9.95 3.55
N ARG A 46 -7.65 -10.08 3.05
CA ARG A 46 -6.72 -11.13 3.49
C ARG A 46 -6.41 -11.04 4.98
N ARG A 47 -6.13 -9.82 5.47
CA ARG A 47 -5.89 -9.56 6.90
C ARG A 47 -7.10 -9.97 7.76
N GLU A 48 -8.32 -9.64 7.33
CA GLU A 48 -9.53 -10.02 8.07
C GLU A 48 -9.76 -11.54 8.05
N ARG A 49 -9.57 -12.21 6.91
CA ARG A 49 -9.66 -13.69 6.84
C ARG A 49 -8.67 -14.36 7.80
N ALA A 50 -7.41 -13.90 7.81
CA ALA A 50 -6.40 -14.42 8.72
C ALA A 50 -6.80 -14.20 10.20
N ARG A 51 -7.33 -13.02 10.52
CA ARG A 51 -7.82 -12.71 11.88
C ARG A 51 -8.98 -13.63 12.29
N ARG A 52 -9.91 -13.92 11.38
CA ARG A 52 -11.03 -14.85 11.63
C ARG A 52 -10.56 -16.28 11.85
N ASN A 53 -9.60 -16.76 11.06
CA ASN A 53 -9.06 -18.12 11.22
C ASN A 53 -8.39 -18.32 12.58
N ARG A 54 -7.68 -17.31 13.09
CA ARG A 54 -7.06 -17.34 14.43
C ARG A 54 -8.06 -17.36 15.60
N LYS A 55 -9.32 -16.98 15.38
CA LYS A 55 -10.37 -17.00 16.41
C LYS A 55 -11.14 -18.32 16.46
N ARG A 56 -10.99 -19.17 15.44
CA ARG A 56 -11.74 -20.43 15.29
C ARG A 56 -10.94 -21.66 15.72
N GLY A 57 -9.62 -21.52 15.88
CA GLY A 57 -8.76 -22.51 16.52
C GLY A 57 -8.43 -22.06 17.93
#